data_AF-A0A1X7LLK5-F1
#
_entry.id   AF-A0A1X7LLK5-F1
#
_cell.length_a   1.000
_cell.length_b   1.000
_cell.length_c   1.000
_cell.angle_alpha   90.00
_cell.angle_beta   90.00
_cell.angle_gamma   90.00
#
_symmetry.space_group_name_H-M   'P 1'
#
loop_
_entity.id
_entity.type
_entity.pdbx_description
1 polymer ?
#
loop_
_entity_poly.entity_id
_entity_poly.type
_entity_poly.pdbx_seq_one_letter_code
_entity_poly.pdbx_strand_id
1 'polypeptide(L)'
;MDIVYHLVHGLADSSPQETRLARFFLENFFQLPDATMEQLAARAGVSQATLQQFARTIGCSDMNDFLGQVRHQQHDSRVQDLLAAPSQMLGDAAWVDNDTLQFLANRGGVAKDVLERFSHSIGRETEGDIISRIRQRLAEFSQQEARVAQAILHDPGFASSATIDQLAQAAGVSPATITRFARAAGCDDIRDLRMKLAQASTAIPGSELPAAWQQRLNGIQQALTQQLETLPEANVSRAVSLLKQAKAIHIFSAGTADTPFASLLQYRLLTQGQPASVCYDPALMSFTASMLNREQAMIVFASSTPDSALLAAVQQARRQGAAIIMVTKDPASVAHTGDVWLPPGEGHYGALLIVDLLCDGLAAPDDERKI
;
A
#
# COMPACT_ATOMS: atom_id res chain seq x y z
N MET A 1 -10.43 29.84 9.73
CA MET A 1 -9.37 28.86 10.04
C MET A 1 -10.05 27.53 10.30
N ASP A 2 -9.44 26.43 9.87
CA ASP A 2 -10.02 25.10 10.11
C ASP A 2 -9.57 24.55 11.48
N ILE A 3 -10.35 24.81 12.53
CA ILE A 3 -9.98 24.45 13.91
C ILE A 3 -9.85 22.94 14.06
N VAL A 4 -10.73 22.16 13.44
CA VAL A 4 -10.68 20.69 13.51
C VAL A 4 -9.38 20.18 12.90
N TYR A 5 -8.99 20.69 11.72
CA TYR A 5 -7.71 20.33 11.10
C TYR A 5 -6.51 20.69 12.00
N HIS A 6 -6.51 21.88 12.61
CA HIS A 6 -5.43 22.30 13.49
C HIS A 6 -5.37 21.52 14.81
N LEU A 7 -6.51 21.13 15.39
CA LEU A 7 -6.56 20.27 16.58
C LEU A 7 -6.05 18.85 16.30
N VAL A 8 -6.28 18.33 15.09
CA VAL A 8 -5.89 16.96 14.68
C VAL A 8 -4.44 16.89 14.19
N HIS A 9 -4.01 17.85 13.38
CA HIS A 9 -2.71 17.80 12.69
C HIS A 9 -1.71 18.87 13.13
N GLY A 10 -2.16 19.94 13.79
CA GLY A 10 -1.33 21.08 14.16
C GLY A 10 -0.44 20.88 15.39
N LEU A 11 -0.53 19.72 16.06
CA LEU A 11 0.10 19.47 17.36
C LEU A 11 1.09 18.30 17.37
N ALA A 12 1.61 17.91 16.20
CA ALA A 12 2.54 16.79 16.05
C ALA A 12 3.83 16.93 16.89
N ASP A 13 4.26 18.17 17.16
CA ASP A 13 5.46 18.51 17.95
C ASP A 13 5.14 19.24 19.28
N SER A 14 3.90 19.15 19.77
CA SER A 14 3.43 19.92 20.93
C SER A 14 3.63 19.20 22.27
N SER A 15 3.51 19.96 23.36
CA SER A 15 3.68 19.40 24.71
C SER A 15 2.56 18.41 25.06
N PRO A 16 2.82 17.42 25.96
CA PRO A 16 1.80 16.44 26.37
C PRO A 16 0.53 17.07 26.96
N GLN A 17 0.63 18.28 27.52
CA GLN A 17 -0.51 19.04 28.02
C GLN A 17 -1.36 19.64 26.88
N GLU A 18 -0.73 20.13 25.83
CA GLU A 18 -1.42 20.68 24.64
C GLU A 18 -2.12 19.58 23.85
N THR A 19 -1.48 18.42 23.68
CA THR A 19 -2.12 17.25 23.05
C THR A 19 -3.36 16.79 23.82
N ARG A 20 -3.28 16.79 25.16
CA ARG A 20 -4.43 16.47 26.03
C ARG A 20 -5.55 17.49 25.90
N LEU A 21 -5.23 18.78 25.84
CA LEU A 21 -6.22 19.83 25.65
C LEU A 21 -6.90 19.74 24.29
N ALA A 22 -6.15 19.48 23.22
CA ALA A 22 -6.74 19.30 21.89
C ALA A 22 -7.69 18.12 21.83
N ARG A 23 -7.32 16.99 22.44
CA ARG A 23 -8.19 15.84 22.57
C ARG A 23 -9.46 16.17 23.35
N PHE A 24 -9.33 16.86 24.48
CA PHE A 24 -10.48 17.33 25.27
C PHE A 24 -11.44 18.20 24.43
N PHE A 25 -10.90 19.13 23.63
CA PHE A 25 -11.71 19.98 22.76
C PHE A 25 -12.38 19.22 21.61
N LEU A 26 -11.72 18.22 21.03
CA LEU A 26 -12.30 17.36 20.00
C LEU A 26 -13.41 16.47 20.56
N GLU A 27 -13.20 15.86 21.73
CA GLU A 27 -14.19 14.98 22.39
C GLU A 27 -15.44 15.74 22.84
N ASN A 28 -15.31 17.03 23.16
CA ASN A 28 -16.41 17.87 23.63
C ASN A 28 -16.87 18.89 22.57
N PHE A 29 -16.42 18.76 21.31
CA PHE A 29 -16.50 19.82 20.29
C PHE A 29 -17.88 20.46 20.14
N PHE A 30 -18.95 19.66 20.18
CA PHE A 30 -20.33 20.13 20.06
C PHE A 30 -20.87 20.85 21.30
N GLN A 31 -20.28 20.62 22.47
CA GLN A 31 -20.71 21.19 23.76
C GLN A 31 -19.88 22.42 24.19
N LEU A 32 -18.82 22.76 23.46
CA LEU A 32 -17.88 23.84 23.83
C LEU A 32 -18.50 25.24 23.87
N PRO A 33 -19.32 25.68 22.88
CA PRO A 33 -19.76 27.07 22.81
C PRO A 33 -20.77 27.48 23.89
N ASP A 34 -21.33 26.51 24.61
CA ASP A 34 -22.34 26.71 25.65
C ASP A 34 -21.74 26.74 27.06
N ALA A 35 -20.44 26.42 27.21
CA ALA A 35 -19.76 26.37 28.49
C ALA A 35 -19.02 27.68 28.80
N THR A 36 -19.02 28.10 30.08
CA THR A 36 -18.22 29.25 30.51
C THR A 36 -16.73 28.89 30.60
N MET A 37 -15.86 29.89 30.55
CA MET A 37 -14.40 29.71 30.66
C MET A 37 -13.98 28.94 31.92
N GLU A 38 -14.69 29.17 33.01
CA GLU A 38 -14.48 28.51 34.30
C GLU A 38 -14.90 27.04 34.27
N GLN A 39 -16.03 26.73 33.63
CA GLN A 39 -16.50 25.36 33.44
C GLN A 39 -15.59 24.57 32.50
N LEU A 40 -15.08 25.19 31.43
CA LEU A 40 -14.12 24.56 30.51
C LEU A 40 -12.80 24.24 31.22
N ALA A 41 -12.28 25.19 32.01
CA ALA A 41 -11.07 25.00 32.80
C ALA A 41 -11.23 23.84 33.80
N ALA A 42 -12.36 23.80 34.51
CA ALA A 42 -12.68 22.74 35.46
C ALA A 42 -12.83 21.36 34.79
N ARG A 43 -13.53 21.28 33.65
CA ARG A 43 -13.71 20.01 32.90
C ARG A 43 -12.42 19.51 32.26
N ALA A 44 -11.54 20.40 31.82
CA ALA A 44 -10.23 20.06 31.25
C ALA A 44 -9.16 19.80 32.32
N GLY A 45 -9.43 20.09 33.60
CA GLY A 45 -8.47 19.93 34.69
C GLY A 45 -7.26 20.88 34.62
N VAL A 46 -7.43 22.06 34.03
CA VAL A 46 -6.37 23.06 33.83
C VAL A 46 -6.78 24.45 34.29
N SER A 47 -5.82 25.38 34.39
CA SER A 47 -6.12 26.79 34.69
C SER A 47 -6.71 27.52 33.48
N GLN A 48 -7.48 28.59 33.73
CA GLN A 48 -7.99 29.46 32.65
C GLN A 48 -6.85 30.08 31.81
N ALA A 49 -5.70 30.36 32.43
CA ALA A 49 -4.52 30.87 31.73
C ALA A 49 -3.92 29.84 30.77
N THR A 50 -3.92 28.56 31.15
CA THR A 50 -3.46 27.45 30.28
C THR A 50 -4.34 27.31 29.04
N LEU A 51 -5.65 27.46 29.20
CA LEU A 51 -6.60 27.46 28.09
C LEU A 51 -6.36 28.65 27.14
N GLN A 52 -6.16 29.86 27.68
CA GLN A 52 -5.84 31.04 26.86
C GLN A 52 -4.53 30.87 26.09
N GLN A 53 -3.51 30.28 26.72
CA GLN A 53 -2.24 30.00 26.06
C GLN A 53 -2.41 28.98 24.93
N PHE A 54 -3.18 27.92 25.16
CA PHE A 54 -3.48 26.90 24.16
C PHE A 54 -4.20 27.48 22.92
N ALA A 55 -5.19 28.35 23.12
CA ALA A 55 -5.87 29.01 22.00
C ALA A 55 -4.90 29.79 21.10
N ARG A 56 -3.89 30.44 21.71
CA ARG A 56 -2.83 31.14 20.97
C ARG A 56 -1.87 30.19 20.26
N THR A 57 -1.52 29.06 20.87
CA THR A 57 -0.69 28.02 20.23
C THR A 57 -1.33 27.53 18.93
N ILE A 58 -2.67 27.39 18.92
CA ILE A 58 -3.44 26.98 17.73
C ILE A 58 -3.59 28.10 16.69
N GLY A 59 -3.21 29.33 17.02
CA GLY A 59 -3.28 30.48 16.12
C GLY A 59 -4.55 31.32 16.27
N CYS A 60 -5.32 31.14 17.34
CA CYS A 60 -6.42 32.03 17.69
C CYS A 60 -5.92 33.19 18.56
N SER A 61 -6.63 34.32 18.51
CA SER A 61 -6.29 35.53 19.27
C SER A 61 -6.41 35.32 20.78
N ASP A 62 -7.52 34.69 21.18
CA ASP A 62 -7.88 34.31 22.54
C ASP A 62 -8.88 33.13 22.51
N MET A 63 -9.35 32.71 23.69
CA MET A 63 -10.31 31.61 23.80
C MET A 63 -11.70 31.97 23.25
N ASN A 64 -12.08 33.24 23.21
CA ASN A 64 -13.38 33.64 22.66
C ASN A 64 -13.38 33.55 21.14
N ASP A 65 -12.26 33.91 20.50
CA ASP A 65 -12.01 33.72 19.07
C ASP A 65 -12.03 32.23 18.70
N PHE A 66 -11.34 31.39 19.49
CA PHE A 66 -11.39 29.93 19.34
C PHE A 66 -12.82 29.39 19.40
N LEU A 67 -13.61 29.74 20.43
CA LEU A 67 -15.00 29.29 20.56
C LEU A 67 -15.90 29.84 19.44
N GLY A 68 -15.64 31.06 18.97
CA GLY A 68 -16.36 31.65 17.83
C GLY A 68 -16.14 30.88 16.54
N GLN A 69 -14.91 30.45 16.29
CA GLN A 69 -14.55 29.62 15.15
C GLN A 69 -15.10 28.19 15.28
N VAL A 70 -15.08 27.58 16.48
CA VAL A 70 -15.75 26.29 16.75
C VAL A 70 -17.24 26.38 16.41
N ARG A 71 -17.93 27.43 16.86
CA ARG A 71 -19.36 27.65 16.56
C ARG A 71 -19.63 27.76 15.06
N HIS A 72 -18.72 28.38 14.30
CA HIS A 72 -18.84 28.48 12.85
C HIS A 72 -18.69 27.10 12.17
N GLN A 73 -17.77 26.27 12.66
CA GLN A 73 -17.50 24.95 12.09
C GLN A 73 -18.52 23.87 12.48
N GLN A 74 -19.21 23.99 13.62
CA GLN A 74 -20.28 23.06 14.00
C GLN A 74 -21.44 23.04 13.00
N HIS A 75 -21.62 24.10 12.21
CA HIS A 75 -22.67 24.20 11.19
C HIS A 75 -22.22 23.67 9.81
N ASP A 76 -20.96 23.21 9.68
CA ASP A 76 -20.43 22.61 8.46
C ASP A 76 -20.64 21.09 8.46
N SER A 77 -21.40 20.57 7.50
CA SER A 77 -21.72 19.14 7.36
C SER A 77 -20.47 18.25 7.23
N ARG A 78 -19.34 18.78 6.76
CA ARG A 78 -18.07 18.03 6.62
C ARG A 78 -17.43 17.70 7.97
N VAL A 79 -17.69 18.50 9.00
CA VAL A 79 -17.17 18.31 10.36
C VAL A 79 -17.94 17.19 11.08
N GLN A 80 -19.24 17.04 10.78
CA GLN A 80 -20.03 15.92 11.28
C GLN A 80 -19.49 14.58 10.77
N ASP A 81 -19.12 14.46 9.49
CA ASP A 81 -18.55 13.22 8.95
C ASP A 81 -17.16 12.87 9.52
N LEU A 82 -16.33 13.89 9.78
CA LEU A 82 -15.00 13.71 10.40
C LEU A 82 -15.06 13.30 11.88
N LEU A 83 -16.06 13.80 12.62
CA LEU A 83 -16.28 13.46 14.04
C LEU A 83 -17.19 12.23 14.23
N ALA A 84 -18.02 11.87 13.25
CA ALA A 84 -18.86 10.66 13.24
C ALA A 84 -18.11 9.41 12.77
N ALA A 85 -16.91 9.56 12.20
CA ALA A 85 -15.96 8.46 12.13
C ALA A 85 -15.76 7.92 13.55
N PRO A 86 -15.99 6.62 13.82
CA PRO A 86 -15.95 6.09 15.17
C PRO A 86 -14.60 6.45 15.79
N SER A 87 -14.64 7.31 16.79
CA SER A 87 -13.55 7.56 17.71
C SER A 87 -13.07 6.18 18.13
N GLN A 88 -11.89 5.79 17.65
CA GLN A 88 -11.23 4.56 18.04
C GLN A 88 -11.13 4.62 19.56
N MET A 89 -12.06 3.95 20.23
CA MET A 89 -12.00 3.59 21.63
C MET A 89 -10.90 2.56 21.77
N LEU A 90 -9.66 3.00 21.62
CA LEU A 90 -8.48 2.37 22.17
C LEU A 90 -7.72 3.48 22.88
N GLY A 91 -8.20 3.84 24.08
CA GLY A 91 -7.43 4.66 24.99
C GLY A 91 -6.07 4.02 25.22
N ASP A 92 -5.02 4.80 25.01
CA ASP A 92 -3.63 4.68 25.49
C ASP A 92 -2.91 3.31 25.44
N ALA A 93 -3.50 2.24 24.93
CA ALA A 93 -2.91 0.90 24.90
C ALA A 93 -2.38 0.50 23.51
N ALA A 94 -2.67 1.29 22.47
CA ALA A 94 -2.19 1.05 21.11
C ALA A 94 -0.69 1.41 20.93
N TRP A 95 -0.15 2.28 21.79
CA TRP A 95 1.18 2.88 21.64
C TRP A 95 2.16 2.54 22.77
N VAL A 96 1.74 1.73 23.74
CA VAL A 96 2.60 1.34 24.86
C VAL A 96 3.42 0.13 24.42
N ASP A 97 4.74 0.27 24.44
CA ASP A 97 5.65 -0.84 24.18
C ASP A 97 5.43 -1.98 25.20
N ASN A 98 5.83 -3.19 24.81
CA ASN A 98 5.56 -4.39 25.61
C ASN A 98 6.27 -4.35 26.97
N ASP A 99 7.41 -3.66 27.06
CA ASP A 99 8.18 -3.49 28.29
C ASP A 99 7.44 -2.59 29.30
N THR A 100 6.75 -1.57 28.80
CA THR A 100 5.97 -0.63 29.59
C THR A 100 4.66 -1.25 30.07
N LEU A 101 4.00 -2.09 29.26
CA LEU A 101 2.86 -2.89 29.72
C LEU A 101 3.26 -3.88 30.81
N GLN A 102 4.38 -4.58 30.64
CA GLN A 102 4.91 -5.51 31.64
C GLN A 102 5.32 -4.78 32.93
N PHE A 103 5.92 -3.58 32.81
CA PHE A 103 6.28 -2.72 33.93
C PHE A 103 5.05 -2.24 34.72
N LEU A 104 4.00 -1.78 34.03
CA LEU A 104 2.75 -1.33 34.66
C LEU A 104 1.99 -2.50 35.31
N ALA A 105 1.95 -3.67 34.67
CA ALA A 105 1.35 -4.89 35.21
C ALA A 105 2.03 -5.34 36.51
N ASN A 106 3.37 -5.35 36.53
CA ASN A 106 4.15 -5.67 37.73
C ASN A 106 3.88 -4.66 38.86
N ARG A 107 3.74 -3.38 38.53
CA ARG A 107 3.46 -2.32 39.51
C ARG A 107 2.01 -2.35 40.02
N GLY A 108 1.08 -2.89 39.24
CA GLY A 108 -0.31 -3.14 39.60
C GLY A 108 -0.56 -4.49 40.28
N GLY A 109 0.48 -5.30 40.54
CA GLY A 109 0.35 -6.61 41.18
C GLY A 109 -0.26 -7.70 40.29
N VAL A 110 -0.30 -7.50 38.97
CA VAL A 110 -0.78 -8.49 38.01
C VAL A 110 0.36 -9.44 37.67
N ALA A 111 0.15 -10.73 37.93
CA ALA A 111 1.13 -11.76 37.62
C ALA A 111 1.25 -11.95 36.09
N LYS A 112 2.46 -12.30 35.63
CA LYS A 112 2.80 -12.40 34.20
C LYS A 112 1.89 -13.37 33.44
N ASP A 113 1.52 -14.48 34.07
CA ASP A 113 0.60 -15.49 33.54
C ASP A 113 -0.83 -14.95 33.34
N VAL A 114 -1.29 -14.06 34.20
CA VAL A 114 -2.60 -13.39 34.05
C VAL A 114 -2.57 -12.42 32.88
N LEU A 115 -1.45 -11.71 32.69
CA LEU A 115 -1.25 -10.82 31.56
C LEU A 115 -1.18 -11.59 30.23
N GLU A 116 -0.51 -12.73 30.21
CA GLU A 116 -0.45 -13.63 29.04
C GLU A 116 -1.83 -14.20 28.68
N ARG A 117 -2.60 -14.65 29.68
CA ARG A 117 -3.98 -15.13 29.46
C ARG A 117 -4.93 -14.03 29.00
N PHE A 118 -4.78 -12.81 29.54
CA PHE A 118 -5.55 -11.66 29.10
C PHE A 118 -5.18 -11.25 27.67
N SER A 119 -3.88 -11.23 27.34
CA SER A 119 -3.38 -10.94 25.99
C SER A 119 -3.88 -11.98 24.97
N HIS A 120 -3.90 -13.26 25.35
CA HIS A 120 -4.49 -14.34 24.56
C HIS A 120 -6.01 -14.18 24.39
N SER A 121 -6.72 -13.75 25.43
CA SER A 121 -8.18 -13.49 25.40
C SER A 121 -8.58 -12.29 24.53
N ILE A 122 -7.68 -11.32 24.31
CA ILE A 122 -7.94 -10.14 23.47
C ILE A 122 -7.28 -10.24 22.08
N GLY A 123 -6.78 -11.42 21.70
CA GLY A 123 -6.17 -11.66 20.38
C GLY A 123 -4.82 -10.96 20.16
N ARG A 124 -4.15 -10.49 21.21
CA ARG A 124 -2.78 -9.95 21.16
C ARG A 124 -1.78 -11.06 21.47
N GLU A 125 -1.56 -11.98 20.52
CA GLU A 125 -0.34 -12.78 20.55
C GLU A 125 0.82 -11.91 20.07
N THR A 126 1.57 -11.35 21.01
CA THR A 126 2.90 -10.78 20.79
C THR A 126 3.92 -11.90 20.64
N GLU A 127 3.95 -12.50 19.47
CA GLU A 127 5.17 -12.92 18.78
C GLU A 127 4.79 -12.84 17.31
N GLY A 128 5.57 -12.12 16.49
CA GLY A 128 5.25 -11.99 15.07
C GLY A 128 4.93 -13.35 14.45
N ASP A 129 4.10 -13.34 13.41
CA ASP A 129 3.72 -14.52 12.64
C ASP A 129 4.86 -15.55 12.51
N ILE A 130 4.57 -16.85 12.56
CA ILE A 130 5.58 -17.93 12.63
C ILE A 130 6.66 -17.77 11.55
N ILE A 131 6.33 -17.22 10.38
CA ILE A 131 7.28 -16.88 9.31
C ILE A 131 8.28 -15.81 9.75
N SER A 132 7.82 -14.74 10.40
CA SER A 132 8.65 -13.69 10.98
C SER A 132 9.58 -14.25 12.06
N ARG A 133 9.07 -15.14 12.93
CA ARG A 133 9.87 -15.80 13.97
C ARG A 133 10.96 -16.69 13.38
N ILE A 134 10.65 -17.45 12.33
CA ILE A 134 11.62 -18.28 11.60
C ILE A 134 12.70 -17.39 10.95
N ARG A 135 12.33 -16.24 10.36
CA ARG A 135 13.30 -15.30 9.78
C ARG A 135 14.25 -14.70 10.81
N GLN A 136 13.73 -14.26 11.95
CA GLN A 136 14.53 -13.63 13.00
C GLN A 136 15.56 -14.60 13.60
N ARG A 137 15.18 -15.87 13.74
CA ARG A 137 16.03 -16.91 14.35
C ARG A 137 16.82 -17.74 13.35
N LEU A 138 16.86 -17.32 12.07
CA LEU A 138 17.52 -18.07 11.02
C LEU A 138 19.01 -18.34 11.30
N ALA A 139 19.69 -17.38 11.95
CA ALA A 139 21.10 -17.48 12.35
C ALA A 139 21.34 -18.37 13.58
N GLU A 140 20.30 -18.70 14.36
CA GLU A 140 20.38 -19.55 15.55
C GLU A 140 20.17 -21.03 15.23
N PHE A 141 19.57 -21.33 14.08
CA PHE A 141 19.30 -22.71 13.66
C PHE A 141 20.57 -23.44 13.27
N SER A 142 20.65 -24.73 13.60
CA SER A 142 21.71 -25.60 13.09
C SER A 142 21.67 -25.68 11.56
N GLN A 143 22.77 -26.12 10.93
CA GLN A 143 22.86 -26.21 9.47
C GLN A 143 21.70 -27.03 8.84
N GLN A 144 21.22 -28.07 9.51
CA GLN A 144 20.12 -28.88 9.02
C GLN A 144 18.76 -28.21 9.27
N GLU A 145 18.57 -27.54 10.39
CA GLU A 145 17.36 -26.76 10.70
C GLU A 145 17.22 -25.53 9.83
N ALA A 146 18.32 -24.86 9.50
CA ALA A 146 18.35 -23.73 8.58
C ALA A 146 17.88 -24.11 7.17
N ARG A 147 18.18 -25.33 6.69
CA ARG A 147 17.63 -25.84 5.42
C ARG A 147 16.12 -26.01 5.46
N VAL A 148 15.59 -26.45 6.61
CA VAL A 148 14.14 -26.56 6.82
C VAL A 148 13.50 -25.18 6.85
N ALA A 149 14.09 -24.24 7.60
CA ALA A 149 13.65 -22.85 7.65
C ALA A 149 13.63 -22.22 6.26
N GLN A 150 14.69 -22.40 5.46
CA GLN A 150 14.77 -21.89 4.09
C GLN A 150 13.70 -22.49 3.18
N ALA A 151 13.47 -23.80 3.25
CA ALA A 151 12.41 -24.45 2.47
C ALA A 151 11.02 -23.92 2.83
N ILE A 152 10.76 -23.68 4.11
CA ILE A 152 9.49 -23.10 4.59
C ILE A 152 9.34 -21.64 4.14
N LEU A 153 10.41 -20.84 4.22
CA LEU A 153 10.40 -19.42 3.82
C LEU A 153 10.30 -19.22 2.31
N HIS A 154 10.77 -20.20 1.53
CA HIS A 154 10.68 -20.20 0.07
C HIS A 154 9.24 -20.46 -0.39
N ASP A 155 8.54 -21.40 0.23
CA ASP A 155 7.14 -21.70 -0.10
C ASP A 155 6.30 -22.02 1.17
N PRO A 156 5.80 -20.98 1.86
CA PRO A 156 4.97 -21.13 3.05
C PRO A 156 3.66 -21.88 2.79
N GLY A 157 3.07 -21.69 1.61
CA GLY A 157 1.81 -22.31 1.19
C GLY A 157 1.96 -23.83 1.06
N PHE A 158 3.01 -24.29 0.36
CA PHE A 158 3.37 -25.70 0.31
C PHE A 158 3.69 -26.24 1.71
N ALA A 159 4.51 -25.54 2.50
CA ALA A 159 4.91 -26.00 3.83
C ALA A 159 3.71 -26.19 4.80
N SER A 160 2.65 -25.39 4.67
CA SER A 160 1.43 -25.53 5.47
C SER A 160 0.64 -26.82 5.15
N SER A 161 0.65 -27.25 3.89
CA SER A 161 -0.15 -28.36 3.38
C SER A 161 0.63 -29.68 3.23
N ALA A 162 1.96 -29.62 3.13
CA ALA A 162 2.84 -30.76 2.94
C ALA A 162 2.83 -31.77 4.11
N THR A 163 3.09 -33.04 3.81
CA THR A 163 3.42 -34.06 4.82
C THR A 163 4.84 -33.88 5.33
N ILE A 164 5.18 -34.53 6.45
CA ILE A 164 6.54 -34.50 7.01
C ILE A 164 7.56 -35.01 5.99
N ASP A 165 7.22 -36.08 5.27
CA ASP A 165 8.12 -36.68 4.27
C ASP A 165 8.33 -35.76 3.07
N GLN A 166 7.26 -35.08 2.62
CA GLN A 166 7.35 -34.10 1.54
C GLN A 166 8.20 -32.90 1.94
N LEU A 167 8.03 -32.40 3.16
CA LEU A 167 8.81 -31.27 3.67
C LEU A 167 10.28 -31.66 3.90
N ALA A 168 10.53 -32.87 4.39
CA ALA A 168 11.87 -33.44 4.54
C ALA A 168 12.57 -33.59 3.20
N GLN A 169 11.87 -34.07 2.17
CA GLN A 169 12.38 -34.18 0.81
C GLN A 169 12.70 -32.80 0.21
N ALA A 170 11.79 -31.83 0.36
CA ALA A 170 11.99 -30.47 -0.14
C ALA A 170 13.19 -29.77 0.53
N ALA A 171 13.38 -29.98 1.84
CA ALA A 171 14.50 -29.41 2.58
C ALA A 171 15.81 -30.24 2.47
N GLY A 172 15.78 -31.43 1.86
CA GLY A 172 16.92 -32.34 1.76
C GLY A 172 17.42 -32.83 3.13
N VAL A 173 16.50 -33.12 4.06
CA VAL A 173 16.80 -33.57 5.43
C VAL A 173 15.99 -34.81 5.81
N SER A 174 16.24 -35.37 7.00
CA SER A 174 15.44 -36.48 7.52
C SER A 174 14.12 -36.00 8.15
N PRO A 175 13.06 -36.83 8.19
CA PRO A 175 11.82 -36.52 8.92
C PRO A 175 12.05 -36.16 10.40
N ALA A 176 13.04 -36.80 11.04
CA ALA A 176 13.42 -36.50 12.43
C ALA A 176 14.04 -35.10 12.60
N THR A 177 14.62 -34.52 11.54
CA THR A 177 15.11 -33.14 11.53
C THR A 177 13.94 -32.16 11.50
N ILE A 178 12.88 -32.46 10.75
CA ILE A 178 11.67 -31.62 10.71
C ILE A 178 11.01 -31.54 12.10
N THR A 179 10.89 -32.66 12.80
CA THR A 179 10.32 -32.68 14.17
C THR A 179 11.18 -31.89 15.16
N ARG A 180 12.51 -31.95 15.02
CA ARG A 180 13.43 -31.14 15.84
C ARG A 180 13.32 -29.65 15.52
N PHE A 181 13.25 -29.31 14.23
CA PHE A 181 13.04 -27.95 13.78
C PHE A 181 11.75 -27.35 14.33
N ALA A 182 10.62 -28.07 14.30
CA ALA A 182 9.35 -27.57 14.83
C ALA A 182 9.49 -27.10 16.29
N ARG A 183 10.19 -27.89 17.12
CA ARG A 183 10.49 -27.52 18.51
C ARG A 183 11.47 -26.34 18.61
N ALA A 184 12.54 -26.36 17.83
CA ALA A 184 13.52 -25.26 17.79
C ALA A 184 12.86 -23.93 17.38
N ALA A 185 11.89 -23.98 16.46
CA ALA A 185 11.10 -22.85 15.97
C ALA A 185 10.00 -22.40 16.95
N GLY A 186 9.88 -23.00 18.13
CA GLY A 186 8.92 -22.63 19.17
C GLY A 186 7.50 -23.18 18.95
N CYS A 187 7.38 -24.34 18.31
CA CYS A 187 6.13 -25.08 18.17
C CYS A 187 6.19 -26.37 18.99
N ASP A 188 5.04 -26.81 19.50
CA ASP A 188 4.96 -28.02 20.33
C ASP A 188 5.28 -29.28 19.51
N ASP A 189 4.77 -29.31 18.29
CA ASP A 189 4.98 -30.37 17.32
C ASP A 189 4.85 -29.87 15.87
N ILE A 190 4.98 -30.80 14.93
CA ILE A 190 4.77 -30.55 13.49
C ILE A 190 3.36 -30.05 13.17
N ARG A 191 2.34 -30.51 13.89
CA ARG A 191 0.95 -30.17 13.62
C ARG A 191 0.68 -28.72 14.03
N ASP A 192 1.22 -28.29 15.17
CA ASP A 192 1.24 -26.90 15.62
C ASP A 192 2.00 -26.01 14.62
N LEU A 193 3.19 -26.44 14.18
CA LEU A 193 3.95 -25.73 13.13
C LEU A 193 3.11 -25.56 11.85
N ARG A 194 2.45 -26.61 11.36
CA ARG A 194 1.60 -26.55 10.17
C ARG A 194 0.39 -25.64 10.37
N MET A 195 -0.22 -25.68 11.55
CA MET A 195 -1.37 -24.82 11.85
C MET A 195 -0.96 -23.35 11.85
N LYS A 196 0.14 -23.02 12.52
CA LYS A 196 0.72 -21.67 12.53
C LYS A 196 1.14 -21.23 11.14
N LEU A 197 1.73 -22.10 10.33
CA LEU A 197 2.07 -21.79 8.92
C LEU A 197 0.83 -21.58 8.05
N ALA A 198 -0.25 -22.34 8.29
CA ALA A 198 -1.52 -22.14 7.59
C ALA A 198 -2.18 -20.82 7.98
N GLN A 199 -2.08 -20.44 9.26
CA GLN A 199 -2.51 -19.14 9.76
C GLN A 199 -1.65 -18.01 9.17
N ALA A 200 -0.32 -18.17 9.14
CA ALA A 200 0.62 -17.24 8.49
C ALA A 200 0.33 -17.01 7.00
N SER A 201 0.00 -18.10 6.31
CA SER A 201 -0.23 -18.08 4.87
C SER A 201 -1.60 -17.53 4.51
N THR A 202 -2.55 -17.49 5.46
CA THR A 202 -3.90 -16.94 5.28
C THR A 202 -4.12 -15.60 6.00
N ALA A 203 -3.26 -15.23 6.95
CA ALA A 203 -3.36 -14.00 7.73
C ALA A 203 -2.26 -13.02 7.32
N ILE A 204 -2.68 -11.86 6.81
CA ILE A 204 -2.03 -10.61 7.15
C ILE A 204 -2.34 -10.41 8.64
N PRO A 205 -1.42 -10.66 9.58
CA PRO A 205 -1.75 -10.56 11.00
C PRO A 205 -1.68 -9.09 11.40
N GLY A 206 -2.79 -8.53 11.88
CA GLY A 206 -2.79 -7.26 12.62
C GLY A 206 -3.76 -6.17 12.16
N SER A 207 -4.56 -6.39 11.12
CA SER A 207 -5.74 -5.57 10.86
C SER A 207 -6.84 -6.51 10.44
N GLU A 208 -7.88 -6.67 11.28
CA GLU A 208 -9.19 -7.05 10.76
C GLU A 208 -9.63 -5.89 9.84
N LEU A 209 -9.08 -5.90 8.62
CA LEU A 209 -9.55 -5.07 7.54
C LEU A 209 -11.05 -5.33 7.46
N PRO A 210 -11.88 -4.28 7.37
CA PRO A 210 -13.30 -4.46 7.12
C PRO A 210 -13.50 -5.48 5.99
N ALA A 211 -14.47 -6.39 6.11
CA ALA A 211 -14.65 -7.49 5.15
C ALA A 211 -14.70 -6.99 3.69
N ALA A 212 -15.26 -5.81 3.45
CA ALA A 212 -15.28 -5.15 2.15
C ALA A 212 -13.87 -4.79 1.61
N TRP A 213 -12.95 -4.37 2.48
CA TRP A 213 -11.57 -4.04 2.12
C TRP A 213 -10.75 -5.30 1.87
N GLN A 214 -10.93 -6.34 2.68
CA GLN A 214 -10.36 -7.67 2.44
C GLN A 214 -10.82 -8.24 1.10
N GLN A 215 -12.13 -8.21 0.83
CA GLN A 215 -12.67 -8.68 -0.45
C GLN A 215 -12.12 -7.87 -1.63
N ARG A 216 -12.00 -6.54 -1.49
CA ARG A 216 -11.40 -5.69 -2.51
C ARG A 216 -9.93 -6.01 -2.73
N LEU A 217 -9.15 -6.18 -1.66
CA LEU A 217 -7.73 -6.53 -1.73
C LEU A 217 -7.53 -7.87 -2.43
N ASN A 218 -8.29 -8.89 -2.03
CA ASN A 218 -8.26 -10.22 -2.65
C ASN A 218 -8.62 -10.14 -4.14
N GLY A 219 -9.63 -9.33 -4.49
CA GLY A 219 -9.99 -9.09 -5.89
C GLY A 219 -8.86 -8.43 -6.70
N ILE A 220 -8.18 -7.45 -6.13
CA ILE A 220 -7.01 -6.80 -6.77
C ILE A 220 -5.87 -7.81 -6.94
N GLN A 221 -5.53 -8.55 -5.90
CA GLN A 221 -4.47 -9.56 -5.95
C GLN A 221 -4.76 -10.62 -7.01
N GLN A 222 -5.98 -11.16 -7.02
CA GLN A 222 -6.40 -12.15 -8.00
C GLN A 222 -6.33 -11.60 -9.43
N ALA A 223 -6.80 -10.37 -9.67
CA ALA A 223 -6.76 -9.75 -11.00
C ALA A 223 -5.31 -9.54 -11.49
N LEU A 224 -4.41 -9.08 -10.62
CA LEU A 224 -3.00 -8.89 -10.96
C LEU A 224 -2.28 -10.21 -11.21
N THR A 225 -2.54 -11.25 -10.41
CA THR A 225 -1.99 -12.60 -10.64
C THR A 225 -2.44 -13.14 -11.99
N GLN A 226 -3.73 -13.06 -12.32
CA GLN A 226 -4.26 -13.50 -13.62
C GLN A 226 -3.67 -12.71 -14.79
N GLN A 227 -3.43 -11.41 -14.61
CA GLN A 227 -2.77 -10.60 -15.62
C GLN A 227 -1.34 -11.08 -15.85
N LEU A 228 -0.56 -11.34 -14.80
CA LEU A 228 0.81 -11.83 -14.93
C LEU A 228 0.88 -13.23 -15.57
N GLU A 229 -0.10 -14.09 -15.32
CA GLU A 229 -0.19 -15.41 -15.97
C GLU A 229 -0.46 -15.31 -17.48
N THR A 230 -1.18 -14.28 -17.91
CA THR A 230 -1.60 -14.09 -19.32
C THR A 230 -0.74 -13.10 -20.09
N LEU A 231 0.05 -12.26 -19.41
CA LEU A 231 0.95 -11.27 -19.99
C LEU A 231 2.28 -11.95 -20.35
N PRO A 232 2.60 -12.13 -21.64
CA PRO A 232 3.85 -12.78 -22.01
C PRO A 232 5.05 -11.90 -21.64
N GLU A 233 5.97 -12.43 -20.85
CA GLU A 233 7.22 -11.73 -20.47
C GLU A 233 8.02 -11.27 -21.70
N ALA A 234 7.98 -12.06 -22.78
CA ALA A 234 8.58 -11.71 -24.07
C ALA A 234 8.01 -10.40 -24.66
N ASN A 235 6.72 -10.12 -24.47
CA ASN A 235 6.10 -8.88 -24.94
C ASN A 235 6.60 -7.69 -24.12
N VAL A 236 6.67 -7.82 -22.80
CA VAL A 236 7.21 -6.77 -21.90
C VAL A 236 8.67 -6.50 -22.26
N SER A 237 9.49 -7.53 -22.37
CA SER A 237 10.91 -7.43 -22.75
C SER A 237 11.10 -6.78 -24.13
N ARG A 238 10.23 -7.12 -25.09
CA ARG A 238 10.24 -6.52 -26.42
C ARG A 238 9.85 -5.03 -26.37
N ALA A 239 8.83 -4.67 -25.62
CA ALA A 239 8.42 -3.28 -25.42
C ALA A 239 9.56 -2.45 -24.80
N VAL A 240 10.14 -2.94 -23.70
CA VAL A 240 11.30 -2.31 -23.05
C VAL A 240 12.46 -2.13 -24.03
N SER A 241 12.76 -3.14 -24.84
CA SER A 241 13.84 -3.06 -25.84
C SER A 241 13.57 -1.98 -26.90
N LEU A 242 12.33 -1.84 -27.36
CA LEU A 242 11.93 -0.79 -28.31
C LEU A 242 12.05 0.60 -27.68
N LEU A 243 11.65 0.74 -26.41
CA LEU A 243 11.74 2.00 -25.68
C LEU A 243 13.19 2.41 -25.41
N LYS A 244 14.06 1.47 -25.02
CA LYS A 244 15.51 1.73 -24.83
C LYS A 244 16.21 2.22 -26.10
N GLN A 245 15.75 1.77 -27.27
CA GLN A 245 16.34 2.14 -28.56
C GLN A 245 15.80 3.45 -29.13
N ALA A 246 14.67 3.94 -28.61
CA ALA A 246 14.02 5.14 -29.09
C ALA A 246 14.74 6.40 -28.59
N LYS A 247 14.95 7.37 -29.47
CA LYS A 247 15.44 8.71 -29.11
C LYS A 247 14.37 9.57 -28.44
N ALA A 248 13.10 9.26 -28.66
CA ALA A 248 11.97 9.88 -27.98
C ALA A 248 10.76 8.95 -27.96
N ILE A 249 9.96 9.07 -26.90
CA ILE A 249 8.77 8.27 -26.63
C ILE A 249 7.53 9.18 -26.67
N HIS A 250 6.53 8.81 -27.46
CA HIS A 250 5.27 9.54 -27.57
C HIS A 250 4.13 8.70 -27.00
N ILE A 251 3.38 9.26 -26.06
CA ILE A 251 2.33 8.56 -25.31
C ILE A 251 0.98 9.12 -25.72
N PHE A 252 0.11 8.28 -26.27
CA PHE A 252 -1.29 8.61 -26.56
C PHE A 252 -2.22 7.87 -25.59
N SER A 253 -3.37 8.49 -25.31
CA SER A 253 -4.41 7.92 -24.45
C SER A 253 -5.75 7.94 -25.19
N ALA A 254 -6.46 6.81 -25.22
CA ALA A 254 -7.76 6.65 -25.87
C ALA A 254 -8.91 7.26 -25.06
N GLY A 255 -8.69 7.62 -23.80
CA GLY A 255 -9.77 8.12 -22.95
C GLY A 255 -9.31 8.63 -21.59
N THR A 256 -10.25 9.22 -20.85
CA THR A 256 -10.01 9.84 -19.54
C THR A 256 -9.58 8.82 -18.47
N ALA A 257 -10.00 7.55 -18.60
CA ALA A 257 -9.59 6.48 -17.70
C ALA A 257 -8.09 6.18 -17.77
N ASP A 258 -7.49 6.37 -18.95
CA ASP A 258 -6.09 6.04 -19.22
C ASP A 258 -5.13 7.22 -19.01
N THR A 259 -5.67 8.44 -19.05
CA THR A 259 -4.92 9.69 -18.90
C THR A 259 -3.98 9.72 -17.69
N PRO A 260 -4.39 9.30 -16.47
CA PRO A 260 -3.49 9.31 -15.30
C PRO A 260 -2.27 8.42 -15.48
N PHE A 261 -2.41 7.26 -16.12
CA PHE A 261 -1.31 6.32 -16.34
C PHE A 261 -0.36 6.83 -17.42
N ALA A 262 -0.89 7.47 -18.47
CA ALA A 262 -0.08 8.13 -19.48
C ALA A 262 0.79 9.26 -18.89
N SER A 263 0.22 10.09 -18.01
CA SER A 263 0.97 11.14 -17.29
C SER A 263 2.03 10.56 -16.36
N LEU A 264 1.68 9.51 -15.61
CA LEU A 264 2.60 8.84 -14.70
C LEU A 264 3.78 8.23 -15.45
N LEU A 265 3.51 7.56 -16.57
CA LEU A 265 4.55 6.99 -17.43
C LEU A 265 5.46 8.10 -17.97
N GLN A 266 4.89 9.21 -18.47
CA GLN A 266 5.69 10.35 -18.93
C GLN A 266 6.63 10.85 -17.82
N TYR A 267 6.10 11.07 -16.61
CA TYR A 267 6.88 11.53 -15.48
C TYR A 267 8.02 10.56 -15.14
N ARG A 268 7.75 9.25 -15.03
CA ARG A 268 8.77 8.24 -14.73
C ARG A 268 9.84 8.13 -15.82
N LEU A 269 9.45 8.23 -17.10
CA LEU A 269 10.40 8.22 -18.21
C LEU A 269 11.33 9.44 -18.15
N LEU A 270 10.77 10.64 -17.93
CA LEU A 270 11.56 11.86 -17.83
C LEU A 270 12.55 11.84 -16.66
N THR A 271 12.16 11.32 -15.50
CA THR A 271 13.08 11.19 -14.35
C THR A 271 14.19 10.16 -14.57
N GLN A 272 13.97 9.20 -15.48
CA GLN A 272 14.98 8.24 -15.94
C GLN A 272 15.82 8.76 -17.13
N GLY A 273 15.63 10.02 -17.55
CA GLY A 273 16.36 10.62 -18.66
C GLY A 273 15.87 10.20 -20.05
N GLN A 274 14.71 9.55 -20.15
CA GLN A 274 14.08 9.17 -21.40
C GLN A 274 13.20 10.32 -21.91
N PRO A 275 13.47 10.91 -23.09
CA PRO A 275 12.62 11.97 -23.63
C PRO A 275 11.21 11.46 -23.91
N ALA A 276 10.22 11.97 -23.20
CA ALA A 276 8.84 11.52 -23.32
C ALA A 276 7.82 12.67 -23.38
N SER A 277 6.84 12.57 -24.29
CA SER A 277 5.71 13.49 -24.40
C SER A 277 4.39 12.76 -24.41
N VAL A 278 3.37 13.36 -23.80
CA VAL A 278 1.99 12.85 -23.81
C VAL A 278 1.09 13.77 -24.63
N CYS A 279 0.18 13.17 -25.40
CA CYS A 279 -0.82 13.91 -26.19
C CYS A 279 -2.22 13.38 -25.88
N TYR A 280 -3.14 14.29 -25.53
CA TYR A 280 -4.54 13.98 -25.25
C TYR A 280 -5.51 14.51 -26.31
N ASP A 281 -5.08 15.50 -27.09
CA ASP A 281 -5.91 16.12 -28.11
C ASP A 281 -5.85 15.29 -29.41
N PRO A 282 -6.99 14.78 -29.92
CA PRO A 282 -7.00 13.94 -31.12
C PRO A 282 -6.46 14.63 -32.39
N ALA A 283 -6.63 15.94 -32.54
CA ALA A 283 -6.09 16.68 -33.67
C ALA A 283 -4.56 16.76 -33.57
N LEU A 284 -4.03 17.03 -32.37
CA LEU A 284 -2.59 17.01 -32.12
C LEU A 284 -1.97 15.61 -32.23
N MET A 285 -2.70 14.54 -31.91
CA MET A 285 -2.23 13.17 -32.12
C MET A 285 -1.93 12.91 -33.60
N SER A 286 -2.79 13.37 -34.50
CA SER A 286 -2.59 13.22 -35.94
C SER A 286 -1.34 13.95 -36.44
N PHE A 287 -1.16 15.21 -36.01
CA PHE A 287 0.05 15.98 -36.33
C PHE A 287 1.31 15.32 -35.78
N THR A 288 1.29 14.92 -34.50
CA THR A 288 2.41 14.26 -33.84
C THR A 288 2.77 12.96 -34.55
N ALA A 289 1.79 12.10 -34.83
CA ALA A 289 1.97 10.84 -35.55
C ALA A 289 2.59 11.02 -36.94
N SER A 290 2.23 12.10 -37.66
CA SER A 290 2.77 12.38 -38.99
C SER A 290 4.25 12.75 -38.99
N MET A 291 4.76 13.26 -37.86
CA MET A 291 6.16 13.67 -37.68
C MET A 291 7.04 12.58 -37.08
N LEU A 292 6.46 11.44 -36.70
CA LEU A 292 7.23 10.34 -36.15
C LEU A 292 8.15 9.70 -37.19
N ASN A 293 9.11 8.92 -36.71
CA ASN A 293 10.00 8.14 -37.56
C ASN A 293 10.54 6.90 -36.82
N ARG A 294 11.40 6.13 -37.48
CA ARG A 294 11.99 4.87 -36.99
C ARG A 294 12.84 5.00 -35.72
N GLU A 295 13.29 6.20 -35.37
CA GLU A 295 14.06 6.46 -34.16
C GLU A 295 13.16 6.77 -32.96
N GLN A 296 11.84 6.74 -33.12
CA GLN A 296 10.87 7.07 -32.07
C GLN A 296 9.94 5.89 -31.80
N ALA A 297 9.48 5.81 -30.56
CA ALA A 297 8.49 4.83 -30.13
C ALA A 297 7.20 5.55 -29.72
N MET A 298 6.08 4.89 -29.98
CA MET A 298 4.75 5.30 -29.54
C MET A 298 4.20 4.27 -28.56
N ILE A 299 3.67 4.74 -27.44
CA ILE A 299 2.90 3.94 -26.49
C ILE A 299 1.46 4.46 -26.52
N VAL A 300 0.50 3.56 -26.69
CA VAL A 300 -0.92 3.92 -26.73
C VAL A 300 -1.66 3.19 -25.62
N PHE A 301 -2.21 3.94 -24.67
CA PHE A 301 -3.17 3.41 -23.71
C PHE A 301 -4.57 3.39 -24.34
N ALA A 302 -5.10 2.19 -24.53
CA ALA A 302 -6.41 1.91 -25.11
C ALA A 302 -7.10 0.81 -24.30
N SER A 303 -7.31 1.06 -23.01
CA SER A 303 -8.07 0.16 -22.13
C SER A 303 -9.57 0.21 -22.42
N SER A 304 -10.05 1.36 -22.94
CA SER A 304 -11.34 1.52 -23.60
C SER A 304 -11.22 1.36 -25.12
N THR A 305 -12.37 1.15 -25.78
CA THR A 305 -12.44 1.09 -27.25
C THR A 305 -11.84 2.37 -27.86
N PRO A 306 -10.76 2.27 -28.66
CA PRO A 306 -10.15 3.43 -29.28
C PRO A 306 -11.06 4.03 -30.34
N ASP A 307 -11.10 5.36 -30.44
CA ASP A 307 -11.85 6.05 -31.48
C ASP A 307 -11.13 6.00 -32.84
N SER A 308 -11.84 6.41 -33.89
CA SER A 308 -11.30 6.40 -35.25
C SER A 308 -10.13 7.37 -35.43
N ALA A 309 -10.08 8.46 -34.67
CA ALA A 309 -9.01 9.45 -34.74
C ALA A 309 -7.70 8.90 -34.19
N LEU A 310 -7.74 8.25 -33.01
CA LEU A 310 -6.60 7.57 -32.42
C LEU A 310 -6.12 6.46 -33.34
N LEU A 311 -7.02 5.60 -33.83
CA LEU A 311 -6.63 4.51 -34.76
C LEU A 311 -5.97 5.04 -36.03
N ALA A 312 -6.47 6.14 -36.61
CA ALA A 312 -5.85 6.79 -37.75
C ALA A 312 -4.45 7.33 -37.42
N ALA A 313 -4.26 7.94 -36.25
CA ALA A 313 -2.97 8.41 -35.79
C ALA A 313 -1.98 7.24 -35.58
N VAL A 314 -2.40 6.12 -34.99
CA VAL A 314 -1.58 4.92 -34.84
C VAL A 314 -1.16 4.37 -36.21
N GLN A 315 -2.09 4.26 -37.16
CA GLN A 315 -1.76 3.83 -38.52
C GLN A 315 -0.78 4.79 -39.22
N GLN A 316 -0.93 6.09 -38.99
CA GLN A 316 -0.04 7.09 -39.57
C GLN A 316 1.39 6.96 -39.00
N ALA A 317 1.53 6.81 -37.68
CA ALA A 317 2.80 6.56 -37.04
C ALA A 317 3.47 5.29 -37.59
N ARG A 318 2.69 4.24 -37.82
CA ARG A 318 3.16 2.98 -38.41
C ARG A 318 3.75 3.18 -39.80
N ARG A 319 3.07 3.97 -40.65
CA ARG A 319 3.56 4.29 -42.01
C ARG A 319 4.88 5.04 -41.98
N GLN A 320 5.12 5.86 -40.95
CA GLN A 320 6.42 6.51 -40.73
C GLN A 320 7.50 5.59 -40.14
N GLY A 321 7.12 4.36 -39.76
CA GLY A 321 8.02 3.34 -39.24
C GLY A 321 8.35 3.48 -37.76
N ALA A 322 7.59 4.26 -37.00
CA ALA A 322 7.72 4.32 -35.55
C ALA A 322 7.33 2.97 -34.93
N ALA A 323 8.01 2.58 -33.85
CA ALA A 323 7.66 1.39 -33.10
C ALA A 323 6.40 1.64 -32.26
N ILE A 324 5.42 0.72 -32.29
CA ILE A 324 4.11 0.93 -31.63
C ILE A 324 3.86 -0.13 -30.56
N ILE A 325 3.68 0.34 -29.33
CA ILE A 325 3.32 -0.48 -28.17
C ILE A 325 1.88 -0.13 -27.79
N MET A 326 1.00 -1.12 -27.83
CA MET A 326 -0.42 -0.98 -27.49
C MET A 326 -0.69 -1.55 -26.11
N VAL A 327 -1.21 -0.74 -25.20
CA VAL A 327 -1.75 -1.18 -23.90
C VAL A 327 -3.26 -1.31 -24.05
N THR A 328 -3.76 -2.54 -24.25
CA THR A 328 -5.18 -2.76 -24.62
C THR A 328 -5.72 -4.08 -24.14
N LYS A 329 -7.01 -4.12 -23.80
CA LYS A 329 -7.73 -5.35 -23.39
C LYS A 329 -8.10 -6.25 -24.56
N ASP A 330 -8.19 -5.69 -25.78
CA ASP A 330 -8.57 -6.43 -26.98
C ASP A 330 -7.50 -6.27 -28.08
N PRO A 331 -6.42 -7.08 -28.03
CA PRO A 331 -5.40 -7.07 -29.06
C PRO A 331 -5.94 -7.38 -30.46
N ALA A 332 -7.02 -8.16 -30.58
CA ALA A 332 -7.57 -8.55 -31.88
C ALA A 332 -8.16 -7.35 -32.63
N SER A 333 -8.82 -6.44 -31.91
CA SER A 333 -9.37 -5.20 -32.48
C SER A 333 -8.30 -4.26 -33.08
N VAL A 334 -7.05 -4.37 -32.61
CA VAL A 334 -5.92 -3.51 -33.00
C VAL A 334 -4.68 -4.30 -33.45
N ALA A 335 -4.88 -5.53 -33.90
CA ALA A 335 -3.79 -6.43 -34.29
C ALA A 335 -2.99 -5.90 -35.49
N HIS A 336 -3.62 -5.05 -36.31
CA HIS A 336 -3.02 -4.49 -37.53
C HIS A 336 -2.38 -3.13 -37.28
N THR A 337 -2.34 -2.66 -36.03
CA THR A 337 -1.89 -1.31 -35.66
C THR A 337 -0.72 -1.31 -34.68
N GLY A 338 -0.54 -2.36 -33.87
CA GLY A 338 0.59 -2.49 -32.94
C GLY A 338 1.74 -3.37 -33.45
N ASP A 339 2.91 -3.20 -32.83
CA ASP A 339 4.04 -4.15 -32.92
C ASP A 339 4.14 -5.02 -31.65
N VAL A 340 3.73 -4.48 -30.50
CA VAL A 340 3.66 -5.20 -29.21
C VAL A 340 2.33 -4.88 -28.53
N TRP A 341 1.70 -5.88 -27.91
CA TRP A 341 0.46 -5.73 -27.14
C TRP A 341 0.68 -6.13 -25.69
N LEU A 342 0.26 -5.25 -24.78
CA LEU A 342 0.34 -5.41 -23.33
C LEU A 342 -1.07 -5.32 -22.73
N PRO A 343 -1.71 -6.46 -22.38
CA PRO A 343 -3.02 -6.45 -21.75
C PRO A 343 -2.96 -5.85 -20.33
N PRO A 344 -3.71 -4.75 -20.05
CA PRO A 344 -3.70 -4.08 -18.75
C PRO A 344 -4.53 -4.80 -17.67
N GLY A 345 -4.96 -6.04 -17.91
CA GLY A 345 -5.82 -6.78 -16.98
C GLY A 345 -7.14 -6.06 -16.67
N GLU A 346 -7.69 -6.33 -15.48
CA GLU A 346 -8.89 -5.66 -14.98
C GLU A 346 -8.57 -4.49 -14.05
N GLY A 347 -9.35 -3.41 -14.19
CA GLY A 347 -9.22 -2.21 -13.36
C GLY A 347 -7.98 -1.36 -13.65
N HIS A 348 -7.74 -0.40 -12.76
CA HIS A 348 -6.65 0.59 -12.87
C HIS A 348 -5.28 0.04 -12.45
N TYR A 349 -5.26 -0.95 -11.56
CA TYR A 349 -4.02 -1.52 -11.04
C TYR A 349 -3.22 -2.27 -12.09
N GLY A 350 -3.88 -2.89 -13.06
CA GLY A 350 -3.16 -3.60 -14.12
C GLY A 350 -2.50 -2.67 -15.15
N ALA A 351 -3.05 -1.48 -15.38
CA ALA A 351 -2.37 -0.42 -16.13
C ALA A 351 -1.15 0.12 -15.36
N LEU A 352 -1.27 0.30 -14.04
CA LEU A 352 -0.13 0.66 -13.18
C LEU A 352 0.97 -0.40 -13.22
N LEU A 353 0.60 -1.68 -13.12
CA LEU A 353 1.55 -2.80 -13.23
C LEU A 353 2.33 -2.73 -14.54
N ILE A 354 1.69 -2.44 -15.67
CA ILE A 354 2.40 -2.26 -16.96
C ILE A 354 3.36 -1.08 -16.90
N VAL A 355 2.94 0.06 -16.35
CA VAL A 355 3.82 1.23 -16.21
C VAL A 355 5.05 0.87 -15.39
N ASP A 356 4.88 0.15 -14.29
CA ASP A 356 5.97 -0.28 -13.42
C ASP A 356 6.91 -1.25 -14.14
N LEU A 357 6.37 -2.30 -14.77
CA LEU A 357 7.17 -3.27 -15.54
C LEU A 357 8.00 -2.60 -16.66
N LEU A 358 7.43 -1.63 -17.38
CA LEU A 358 8.15 -0.90 -18.42
C LEU A 358 9.27 -0.02 -17.83
N CYS A 359 8.98 0.72 -16.76
CA CYS A 359 9.95 1.62 -16.15
C CYS A 359 11.07 0.88 -15.43
N ASP A 360 10.76 -0.26 -14.81
CA ASP A 360 11.74 -1.08 -14.09
C ASP A 360 12.65 -1.78 -15.10
N GLY A 361 12.10 -2.30 -16.21
CA GLY A 361 12.91 -2.85 -17.30
C GLY A 361 13.79 -1.80 -17.99
N LEU A 362 13.36 -0.54 -18.04
CA LEU A 362 14.17 0.58 -18.53
C LEU A 362 15.31 0.94 -17.58
N ALA A 363 15.08 0.86 -16.27
CA ALA A 363 16.08 1.13 -15.23
C ALA A 363 17.08 -0.01 -15.03
N ALA A 364 16.70 -1.25 -15.35
CA ALA A 364 17.57 -2.41 -15.20
C ALA A 364 18.84 -2.26 -16.05
N PRO A 365 20.05 -2.46 -15.47
CA PRO A 365 21.30 -2.44 -16.22
C PRO A 365 21.27 -3.54 -17.29
N ASP A 366 21.92 -3.30 -18.43
CA ASP A 366 21.87 -4.22 -19.59
C ASP A 366 22.48 -5.62 -19.33
N ASP A 367 22.99 -5.87 -18.11
CA ASP A 367 23.79 -7.04 -17.72
C ASP A 367 23.00 -8.17 -17.02
N GLU A 368 21.71 -8.00 -16.70
CA GLU A 368 20.88 -9.11 -16.16
C GLU A 368 20.29 -10.02 -17.26
N ARG A 369 20.91 -10.04 -18.45
CA ARG A 369 20.61 -11.01 -19.51
C ARG A 369 21.44 -12.28 -19.34
N LYS A 370 21.15 -13.04 -18.28
CA LYS A 370 21.36 -14.49 -18.15
C LYS A 370 21.03 -14.89 -16.72
N ILE A 371 19.93 -15.64 -16.56
CA ILE A 371 19.89 -17.01 -16.02
C ILE A 371 18.54 -17.60 -16.41
#